data_AF-A0ABD5XEU5-F1
#
_entry.id   AF-A0ABD5XEU5-F1
#
_cell.length_a   1.000
_cell.length_b   1.000
_cell.length_c   1.000
_cell.angle_alpha   90.00
_cell.angle_beta   90.00
_cell.angle_gamma   90.00
#
_symmetry.space_group_name_H-M   'P 1'
#
loop_
_entity.id
_entity.type
_entity.pdbx_description
1 polymer ?
#
loop_
_entity_poly.entity_id
_entity_poly.type
_entity_poly.pdbx_seq_one_letter_code
_entity_poly.pdbx_strand_id
1 'polypeptide(L)' 'MTDAIACTYCGSDVRRHDPVFVEELEAGTRVAAGAFCNYACLSSHIDAAGLATGASCEWRPE' A
#
# COMPACT_ATOMS: atom_id res chain seq x y z
N MET A 1 24.21 7.50 5.19
CA MET A 1 23.51 6.19 5.26
C MET A 1 22.11 6.44 4.75
N THR A 2 21.74 5.85 3.61
CA THR A 2 20.38 5.98 3.10
C THR A 2 19.52 5.03 3.92
N ASP A 3 18.66 5.58 4.77
CA ASP A 3 17.90 4.82 5.77
C ASP A 3 16.90 3.90 5.05
N ALA A 4 17.22 2.62 4.89
CA ALA A 4 16.50 1.68 4.01
C ALA A 4 14.99 1.65 4.34
N ILE A 5 14.15 1.74 3.31
CA ILE A 5 12.69 1.68 3.50
C ILE A 5 12.25 0.28 3.09
N ALA A 6 11.83 -0.53 4.06
CA ALA A 6 11.39 -1.89 3.81
C ALA A 6 10.04 -1.90 3.08
N CYS A 7 9.93 -2.77 2.07
CA CYS A 7 8.66 -3.05 1.42
C CYS A 7 7.71 -3.74 2.38
N THR A 8 6.50 -3.21 2.54
CA THR A 8 5.45 -3.80 3.37
C THR A 8 5.11 -5.23 2.98
N TYR A 9 5.24 -5.60 1.69
CA TYR A 9 4.96 -6.96 1.21
C TYR A 9 6.16 -7.91 1.32
N CYS A 10 7.29 -7.58 0.69
CA CYS A 10 8.41 -8.52 0.52
C CYS A 10 9.63 -8.23 1.40
N GLY A 11 9.62 -7.15 2.20
CA GLY A 11 10.72 -6.77 3.10
C GLY A 11 11.98 -6.20 2.41
N SER A 12 12.03 -6.19 1.07
CA SER A 12 13.17 -5.62 0.33
C SER A 12 13.22 -4.09 0.47
N ASP A 13 14.40 -3.49 0.32
CA ASP A 13 14.54 -2.03 0.28
C ASP A 13 13.89 -1.47 -1.00
N VAL A 14 12.80 -0.71 -0.85
CA VAL A 14 12.00 -0.20 -1.98
C VAL A 14 12.81 0.73 -2.88
N ARG A 15 13.87 1.37 -2.36
CA ARG A 15 14.71 2.30 -3.15
C ARG A 15 15.57 1.60 -4.21
N ARG A 16 15.62 0.27 -4.23
CA ARG A 16 16.29 -0.53 -5.27
C ARG A 16 15.43 -0.76 -6.51
N HIS A 17 14.21 -0.22 -6.51
CA HIS A 17 13.17 -0.46 -7.52
C HIS A 17 12.47 0.85 -7.87
N ASP A 18 11.21 0.77 -8.30
CA ASP A 18 10.33 1.91 -8.62
C ASP A 18 9.27 2.06 -7.53
N PRO A 19 9.61 2.66 -6.39
CA PRO A 19 8.81 2.56 -5.18
C PRO A 19 7.45 3.23 -5.31
N VAL A 20 6.42 2.59 -4.75
CA VAL A 20 5.07 3.13 -4.60
C VAL A 20 4.81 3.34 -3.11
N PHE A 21 4.44 4.56 -2.72
CA PHE A 21 4.06 4.91 -1.36
C PHE A 21 2.56 5.16 -1.32
N VAL A 22 1.87 4.49 -0.40
CA VAL A 22 0.43 4.61 -0.22
C VAL A 22 0.16 5.31 1.10
N GLU A 23 -0.71 6.31 1.06
CA GLU A 23 -1.26 6.98 2.22
C GLU A 23 -2.77 6.80 2.24
N GLU A 24 -3.34 6.57 3.41
CA GLU A 24 -4.77 6.50 3.66
C GLU A 24 -5.23 7.71 4.47
N LEU A 25 -6.54 7.99 4.44
CA LEU A 25 -7.12 9.09 5.22
C LEU A 25 -7.64 8.55 6.55
N GLU A 26 -6.97 8.90 7.64
CA GLU A 26 -7.40 8.59 9.00
C GLU A 26 -7.73 9.88 9.75
N ALA A 27 -8.97 9.98 10.26
CA ALA A 27 -9.45 11.17 10.99
C ALA A 27 -9.17 12.51 10.25
N GLY A 28 -9.28 12.51 8.91
CA GLY A 28 -9.06 13.69 8.08
C GLY A 28 -7.59 14.03 7.80
N THR A 29 -6.65 13.20 8.23
CA THR A 29 -5.22 13.36 7.99
C THR A 29 -4.68 12.20 7.15
N ARG A 30 -3.73 12.48 6.26
CA ARG A 30 -3.03 11.43 5.51
C ARG A 30 -2.04 10.71 6.41
N VAL A 31 -2.14 9.40 6.46
CA VAL A 31 -1.27 8.52 7.24
C VAL A 31 -0.66 7.48 6.29
N ALA A 32 0.62 7.20 6.45
CA ALA A 32 1.31 6.21 5.62
C ALA A 32 0.73 4.80 5.86
N ALA A 33 0.14 4.22 4.83
CA ALA A 33 -0.41 2.86 4.85
C ALA A 33 0.62 1.81 4.41
N GLY A 34 1.56 2.18 3.54
CA GLY A 34 2.64 1.27 3.17
C GLY A 34 3.62 1.82 2.13
N ALA A 35 4.76 1.14 2.03
CA ALA A 35 5.77 1.37 1.01
C ALA A 35 6.01 0.08 0.24
N PHE A 36 6.04 0.14 -1.09
CA PHE A 36 6.11 -1.04 -1.94
C PHE A 36 7.22 -0.90 -2.99
N CYS A 37 7.89 -2.01 -3.32
CA CYS A 37 8.94 -1.98 -4.36
C CYS A 37 8.43 -1.49 -5.71
N ASN A 38 7.17 -1.77 -6.03
CA ASN A 38 6.42 -1.35 -7.22
C ASN A 38 4.96 -1.85 -7.08
N TYR A 39 4.15 -1.65 -8.12
CA TYR A 39 2.75 -2.09 -8.17
C TYR A 39 2.54 -3.60 -8.02
N ALA A 40 3.51 -4.46 -8.36
CA ALA A 40 3.36 -5.90 -8.19
C ALA A 40 3.32 -6.28 -6.69
N CYS A 41 4.19 -5.66 -5.88
CA CYS A 41 4.18 -5.85 -4.43
C CYS A 41 2.94 -5.22 -3.78
N LEU A 42 2.48 -4.06 -4.26
CA LEU A 42 1.23 -3.46 -3.80
C LEU A 42 0.02 -4.36 -4.09
N SER A 43 -0.11 -4.84 -5.32
CA SER A 43 -1.20 -5.76 -5.71
C SER A 43 -1.21 -7.02 -4.85
N SER A 44 -0.03 -7.64 -4.67
CA SER A 44 0.08 -8.85 -3.86
C SER A 44 -0.28 -8.60 -2.39
N HIS A 45 0.05 -7.42 -1.86
CA HIS A 45 -0.36 -7.03 -0.52
C HIS A 45 -1.87 -6.81 -0.41
N ILE A 46 -2.48 -6.10 -1.36
CA ILE A 46 -3.94 -5.89 -1.43
C ILE A 46 -4.67 -7.24 -1.42
N ASP A 47 -4.20 -8.19 -2.24
CA ASP A 47 -4.80 -9.52 -2.33
C ASP A 47 -4.60 -10.32 -1.04
N ALA A 48 -3.37 -10.37 -0.52
CA ALA A 48 -3.04 -11.14 0.68
C ALA A 48 -3.73 -10.63 1.95
N ALA A 49 -3.91 -9.30 2.07
CA ALA A 49 -4.61 -8.68 3.19
C ALA A 49 -6.12 -8.50 2.94
N GLY A 50 -6.60 -8.84 1.74
CA GLY A 50 -8.00 -8.70 1.37
C GLY A 50 -8.51 -7.25 1.39
N LEU A 51 -7.65 -6.26 1.16
CA LEU A 51 -7.97 -4.82 1.31
C LEU A 51 -9.05 -4.34 0.33
N ALA A 52 -9.20 -5.02 -0.80
CA ALA A 52 -10.26 -4.74 -1.77
C ALA A 52 -11.60 -5.42 -1.42
N THR A 53 -11.64 -6.31 -0.42
CA THR A 53 -12.84 -7.08 -0.08
C THR A 53 -13.91 -6.17 0.48
N GLY A 54 -15.04 -6.08 -0.23
CA GLY A 54 -16.15 -5.21 0.17
C GLY A 54 -15.87 -3.72 -0.01
N ALA A 55 -14.72 -3.34 -0.58
CA ALA A 55 -14.45 -1.96 -0.94
C ALA A 55 -15.37 -1.54 -2.10
N SER A 56 -16.04 -0.40 -1.95
CA SER A 56 -16.86 0.23 -2.98
C SER A 56 -16.64 1.73 -2.91
N CYS A 57 -16.32 2.37 -4.04
CA CYS A 57 -16.08 3.82 -4.06
C CYS A 57 -17.34 4.61 -3.67
N GLU A 58 -18.51 4.07 -4.01
CA GLU A 58 -19.81 4.33 -3.39
C GLU A 58 -20.61 3.01 -3.50
N TRP A 59 -21.18 2.50 -2.41
CA TRP A 59 -22.06 1.33 -2.43
C TRP A 59 -23.50 1.78 -2.62
N ARG A 60 -24.18 1.35 -3.70
CA ARG A 60 -25.61 1.59 -3.91
C ARG A 60 -26.35 0.26 -4.08
N PRO A 61 -27.12 -0.17 -3.07
CA PRO A 61 -27.85 -1.44 -3.06
C PRO A 61 -29.28 -1.36 -3.60
N GLU A 62 -29.66 -0.21 -4.17
CA GLU A 62 -31.02 0.20 -4.52
C GLU A 62 -31.13 0.69 -5.96
#